data_AF-A0A3D0NEL9-F1
#
_entry.id   AF-A0A3D0NEL9-F1
#
_cell.length_a   1.000
_cell.length_b   1.000
_cell.length_c   1.000
_cell.angle_alpha   90.00
_cell.angle_beta   90.00
_cell.angle_gamma   90.00
#
_symmetry.space_group_name_H-M   'P 1'
#
loop_
_entity.id
_entity.type
_entity.pdbx_description
1 polymer ?
#
loop_
_entity_poly.entity_id
_entity_poly.type
_entity_poly.pdbx_seq_one_letter_code
_entity_poly.pdbx_strand_id
1 'polypeptide(L)'
;MRKLHTFEQELDANRFTAVLTVNQVEAQVLRGNDNQWDLWIIDEDALSQARKLLGEYQSNPDSPQIQMALAKAKKIQQQLKQEKAERIKQAKKIEVRTQFRDPHHMMAAMQRKDTLTRKIILLCAIVFGASLVFQSQDGSQENFVRNALETHDASSKIPIGTTYLEAQFQQISQGQIWRLITPVFVHGTGQEFLFDFLHIFFNMYWMYWLGTRLEIQFGLKTYLGLFLIAGVASILVPLLTPETGLLGIRGLRGGSVVGMSGVVYGVIGFGWCKMKMKPSVGMLITPFVLMFSIGWMLFGIVSA
;
A
#
# COMPACT_ATOMS: atom_id res chain seq x y z
N MET A 1 -24.43 29.69 28.02
CA MET A 1 -24.21 30.37 26.72
C MET A 1 -25.28 31.42 26.52
N ARG A 2 -24.90 32.67 26.25
CA ARG A 2 -25.85 33.78 26.03
C ARG A 2 -25.50 34.60 24.80
N LYS A 3 -26.54 35.07 24.11
CA LYS A 3 -26.40 35.97 22.96
C LYS A 3 -25.88 37.32 23.43
N LEU A 4 -24.80 37.78 22.81
CA LEU A 4 -24.19 39.07 23.09
C LEU A 4 -24.65 40.13 22.09
N HIS A 5 -24.53 39.83 20.79
CA HIS A 5 -24.83 40.78 19.73
C HIS A 5 -25.15 40.07 18.41
N THR A 6 -25.75 40.81 17.48
CA THR A 6 -26.07 40.36 16.13
C THR A 6 -25.34 41.27 15.14
N PHE A 7 -24.55 40.68 14.24
CA PHE A 7 -23.84 41.41 13.19
C PHE A 7 -24.52 41.16 11.84
N GLU A 8 -24.54 42.19 10.98
CA GLU A 8 -25.06 42.05 9.61
C GLU A 8 -24.09 41.30 8.70
N GLN A 9 -22.79 41.51 8.88
CA GLN A 9 -21.74 40.87 8.09
C GLN A 9 -20.99 39.80 8.89
N GLU A 10 -20.71 38.67 8.25
CA GLU A 10 -19.89 37.60 8.83
C GLU A 10 -18.48 38.10 9.20
N LEU A 11 -17.96 39.04 8.39
CA LEU A 11 -16.63 39.61 8.58
C LEU A 11 -16.49 40.32 9.93
N ASP A 12 -17.50 41.09 10.33
CA ASP A 12 -17.49 41.86 11.57
C ASP A 12 -17.66 40.96 12.79
N ALA A 13 -18.54 39.95 12.69
CA ALA A 13 -18.66 38.91 13.71
C ALA A 13 -17.33 38.17 13.93
N ASN A 14 -16.63 37.82 12.85
CA ASN A 14 -15.33 37.16 12.90
C ASN A 14 -14.21 38.09 13.42
N ARG A 15 -14.20 39.37 13.03
CA ARG A 15 -13.25 40.37 13.56
C ARG A 15 -13.43 40.55 15.07
N PHE A 16 -14.66 40.69 15.54
CA PHE A 16 -14.91 40.85 16.97
C PHE A 16 -14.63 39.55 17.76
N THR A 17 -14.91 38.38 17.19
CA THR A 17 -14.53 37.08 17.78
C THR A 17 -13.02 36.95 17.99
N ALA A 18 -12.21 37.49 17.07
CA ALA A 18 -10.76 37.55 17.24
C ALA A 18 -10.33 38.44 18.42
N VAL A 19 -11.01 39.58 18.64
CA VAL A 19 -10.78 40.44 19.82
C VAL A 19 -11.12 39.70 21.12
N LEU A 20 -12.25 38.98 21.15
CA LEU A 20 -12.65 38.16 22.30
C LEU A 20 -11.63 37.05 22.59
N THR A 21 -11.12 36.38 21.55
CA THR A 21 -10.09 35.33 21.67
C THR A 21 -8.82 35.82 22.36
N VAL A 22 -8.37 37.04 22.07
CA VAL A 22 -7.17 37.62 22.72
C VAL A 22 -7.40 37.92 24.20
N ASN A 23 -8.64 38.25 24.56
CA ASN A 23 -9.07 38.52 25.92
C ASN A 23 -9.51 37.25 26.67
N GLN A 24 -9.25 36.06 26.10
CA GLN A 24 -9.61 34.77 26.68
C GLN A 24 -11.11 34.57 26.90
N VAL A 25 -11.94 35.26 26.10
CA VAL A 25 -13.40 35.09 26.12
C VAL A 25 -13.78 34.12 25.01
N GLU A 26 -14.31 32.96 25.39
CA GLU A 26 -14.79 31.96 24.43
C GLU A 26 -16.15 32.37 23.84
N ALA A 27 -16.20 32.45 22.51
CA ALA A 27 -17.36 32.87 21.77
C ALA A 27 -17.59 31.97 20.54
N GLN A 28 -18.85 31.86 20.14
CA GLN A 28 -19.27 31.12 18.96
C GLN A 28 -20.16 32.00 18.10
N VAL A 29 -19.83 32.07 16.81
CA VAL A 29 -20.65 32.73 15.79
C VAL A 29 -21.60 31.70 15.20
N LEU A 30 -22.89 31.99 15.22
CA LEU A 30 -23.95 31.17 14.66
C LEU A 30 -24.71 31.98 13.62
N ARG A 31 -25.20 31.32 12.57
CA ARG A 31 -26.07 31.97 11.58
C ARG A 31 -27.48 32.10 12.16
N GLY A 32 -27.96 33.32 12.26
CA GLY A 32 -29.31 33.65 12.72
C GLY A 32 -30.33 33.65 11.58
N ASN A 33 -31.57 34.04 11.91
CA ASN A 33 -32.61 34.27 10.90
C ASN A 33 -32.29 35.54 10.09
N ASP A 34 -32.76 35.62 8.84
CA ASP A 34 -32.57 36.76 7.94
C ASP A 34 -31.12 37.10 7.59
N ASN A 35 -30.27 36.07 7.46
CA ASN A 35 -28.88 36.20 6.99
C ASN A 35 -27.96 36.99 7.93
N GLN A 36 -28.39 37.21 9.18
CA GLN A 36 -27.60 37.84 10.24
C GLN A 36 -26.72 36.82 10.98
N TRP A 37 -25.70 37.32 11.69
CA TRP A 37 -24.74 36.51 12.42
C TRP A 37 -24.81 36.81 13.91
N ASP A 38 -25.26 35.82 14.67
CA ASP A 38 -25.41 35.91 16.11
C ASP A 38 -24.12 35.48 16.81
N LEU A 39 -23.57 36.36 17.64
CA LEU A 39 -22.42 36.06 18.48
C LEU A 39 -22.87 35.68 19.88
N TRP A 40 -22.51 34.46 20.29
CA TRP A 40 -22.86 33.89 21.57
C TRP A 40 -21.60 33.70 22.43
N ILE A 41 -21.65 34.10 23.70
CA ILE A 41 -20.58 33.86 24.66
C ILE A 41 -20.87 32.57 25.41
N ILE A 42 -19.87 31.69 25.50
CA ILE A 42 -20.01 30.37 26.11
C ILE A 42 -20.13 30.51 27.63
N ASP A 43 -19.21 31.27 28.22
CA ASP A 43 -19.12 31.56 29.65
C ASP A 43 -19.95 32.80 30.05
N GLU A 44 -20.91 32.64 30.96
CA GLU A 44 -21.75 33.77 31.41
C GLU A 44 -20.98 34.77 32.27
N ASP A 45 -19.92 34.35 32.97
CA ASP A 45 -19.15 35.23 33.84
C ASP A 45 -18.35 36.26 33.02
N ALA A 46 -17.95 35.88 31.81
CA ALA A 46 -17.26 36.73 30.85
C ALA A 46 -18.17 37.73 30.12
N LEU A 47 -19.50 37.67 30.32
CA LEU A 47 -20.46 38.46 29.56
C LEU A 47 -20.35 39.97 29.84
N SER A 48 -20.03 40.33 31.08
CA SER A 48 -19.83 41.72 31.49
C SER A 48 -18.63 42.35 30.77
N GLN A 49 -17.51 41.63 30.73
CA GLN A 49 -16.30 42.00 30.01
C GLN A 49 -16.55 42.06 28.49
N ALA A 50 -17.25 41.07 27.93
CA ALA A 50 -17.57 41.01 26.51
C ALA A 50 -18.43 42.20 26.05
N ARG A 51 -19.39 42.66 26.87
CA ARG A 51 -20.19 43.87 26.59
C ARG A 51 -19.33 45.14 26.58
N LYS A 52 -18.38 45.26 27.50
CA LYS A 52 -17.46 46.41 27.54
C LYS A 52 -16.59 46.45 26.26
N LEU A 53 -16.01 45.30 25.89
CA LEU A 53 -15.21 45.16 24.67
C LEU A 53 -16.04 45.44 23.40
N LEU A 54 -17.32 45.07 23.39
CA LEU A 54 -18.22 45.36 22.27
C LEU A 54 -18.45 46.86 22.11
N GLY A 55 -18.65 47.60 23.21
CA GLY A 55 -18.78 49.06 23.17
C GLY A 55 -17.51 49.76 22.67
N GLU A 56 -16.33 49.30 23.10
CA GLU A 56 -15.04 49.78 22.60
C GLU A 56 -14.85 49.47 21.11
N TYR A 57 -15.28 48.28 20.66
CA TYR A 57 -15.23 47.88 19.25
C TYR A 57 -16.17 48.72 18.36
N GLN A 58 -17.40 48.96 18.81
CA GLN A 58 -18.40 49.73 18.04
C GLN A 58 -18.08 51.22 17.97
N SER A 59 -17.45 51.78 19.00
CA SER A 59 -17.09 53.20 19.04
C SER A 59 -15.91 53.56 18.14
N ASN A 60 -14.93 52.66 17.97
CA ASN A 60 -13.84 52.85 17.01
C ASN A 60 -13.29 51.50 16.50
N PRO A 61 -13.88 50.91 15.44
CA PRO A 61 -13.52 49.58 14.93
C PRO A 61 -12.08 49.45 14.40
N ASP A 62 -11.45 50.57 14.02
CA ASP A 62 -10.12 50.61 13.41
C ASP A 62 -9.06 51.21 14.36
N SER A 63 -9.34 51.24 15.66
CA SER A 63 -8.36 51.69 16.65
C SER A 63 -7.06 50.84 16.58
N PRO A 64 -5.89 51.44 16.85
CA PRO A 64 -4.62 50.70 16.86
C PRO A 64 -4.62 49.49 17.81
N GLN A 65 -5.37 49.58 18.91
CA GLN A 65 -5.52 48.52 19.90
C GLN A 65 -6.27 47.30 19.34
N ILE A 66 -7.34 47.52 18.55
CA ILE A 66 -8.09 46.46 17.88
C ILE A 66 -7.25 45.83 16.76
N GLN A 67 -6.50 46.63 15.99
CA GLN A 67 -5.61 46.09 14.96
C GLN A 67 -4.52 45.19 15.57
N MET A 68 -3.93 45.59 16.69
CA MET A 68 -2.99 44.75 17.44
C MET A 68 -3.65 43.47 17.99
N ALA A 69 -4.88 43.56 18.48
CA ALA A 69 -5.64 42.39 18.93
C ALA A 69 -5.92 41.41 17.77
N LEU A 70 -6.34 41.90 16.60
CA LEU A 70 -6.55 41.07 15.41
C LEU A 70 -5.27 40.36 14.95
N ALA A 71 -4.13 41.07 14.94
CA ALA A 71 -2.83 40.48 14.62
C ALA A 71 -2.43 39.37 15.62
N LYS A 72 -2.66 39.61 16.91
CA LYS A 72 -2.38 38.63 17.99
C LYS A 72 -3.30 37.41 17.90
N ALA A 73 -4.60 37.62 17.63
CA ALA A 73 -5.57 36.55 17.43
C ALA A 73 -5.18 35.64 16.26
N LYS A 74 -4.76 36.22 15.13
CA LYS A 74 -4.29 35.47 13.96
C LYS A 74 -3.08 34.59 14.30
N LYS A 75 -2.14 35.11 15.09
CA LYS A 75 -0.96 34.35 15.56
C LYS A 75 -1.37 33.20 16.48
N ILE A 76 -2.29 33.43 17.42
CA ILE A 76 -2.82 32.40 18.33
C ILE A 76 -3.54 31.28 17.54
N GLN A 77 -4.42 31.64 16.60
CA GLN A 77 -5.11 30.66 15.76
C GLN A 77 -4.12 29.83 14.92
N GLN A 78 -3.09 30.47 14.37
CA GLN A 78 -2.06 29.77 13.61
C GLN A 78 -1.26 28.79 14.49
N GLN A 79 -0.91 29.19 15.71
CA GLN A 79 -0.24 28.32 16.69
C GLN A 79 -1.13 27.14 17.09
N LEU A 80 -2.40 27.36 17.40
CA LEU A 80 -3.34 26.29 17.75
C LEU A 80 -3.54 25.31 16.59
N LYS A 81 -3.58 25.80 15.34
CA LYS A 81 -3.67 24.96 14.15
C LYS A 81 -2.41 24.12 13.96
N GLN A 82 -1.24 24.71 14.18
CA GLN A 82 0.04 24.01 14.14
C GLN A 82 0.12 22.94 15.23
N GLU A 83 -0.23 23.29 16.47
CA GLU A 83 -0.22 22.37 17.61
C GLU A 83 -1.20 21.22 17.42
N LYS A 84 -2.44 21.49 16.97
CA LYS A 84 -3.41 20.42 16.62
C LYS A 84 -2.86 19.52 15.52
N ALA A 85 -2.24 20.08 14.48
CA ALA A 85 -1.62 19.29 13.42
C ALA A 85 -0.45 18.45 13.93
N GLU A 86 0.37 18.97 14.84
CA GLU A 86 1.45 18.24 15.49
C GLU A 86 0.92 17.14 16.40
N ARG A 87 -0.09 17.41 17.23
CA ARG A 87 -0.75 16.40 18.08
C ARG A 87 -1.36 15.28 17.25
N ILE A 88 -2.02 15.58 16.13
CA ILE A 88 -2.55 14.56 15.20
C ILE A 88 -1.40 13.76 14.58
N LYS A 89 -0.31 14.40 14.17
CA LYS A 89 0.89 13.71 13.66
C LYS A 89 1.51 12.80 14.73
N GLN A 90 1.61 13.26 15.97
CA GLN A 90 2.14 12.49 17.09
C GLN A 90 1.22 11.32 17.45
N ALA A 91 -0.10 11.54 17.53
CA ALA A 91 -1.08 10.49 17.79
C ALA A 91 -1.02 9.40 16.72
N LYS A 92 -0.99 9.76 15.42
CA LYS A 92 -0.79 8.80 14.32
C LYS A 92 0.55 8.07 14.43
N LYS A 93 1.62 8.76 14.86
CA LYS A 93 2.94 8.14 15.08
C LYS A 93 2.92 7.13 16.24
N ILE A 94 2.18 7.43 17.31
CA ILE A 94 2.02 6.54 18.48
C ILE A 94 1.15 5.34 18.14
N GLU A 95 0.02 5.53 17.45
CA GLU A 95 -0.88 4.46 17.01
C GLU A 95 -0.20 3.48 16.05
N VAL A 96 0.55 4.00 15.07
CA VAL A 96 1.44 3.20 14.22
C VAL A 96 2.44 2.45 15.10
N ARG A 97 3.06 3.09 16.10
CA ARG A 97 4.06 2.44 16.96
C ARG A 97 3.47 1.35 17.87
N THR A 98 2.22 1.50 18.33
CA THR A 98 1.56 0.52 19.21
C THR A 98 1.00 -0.66 18.42
N GLN A 99 0.49 -0.44 17.20
CA GLN A 99 -0.02 -1.51 16.33
C GLN A 99 1.07 -2.52 15.91
N PHE A 100 2.35 -2.11 15.90
CA PHE A 100 3.46 -2.93 15.39
C PHE A 100 4.37 -3.57 16.45
N ARG A 101 4.02 -3.49 17.75
CA ARG A 101 4.86 -4.06 18.83
C ARG A 101 4.26 -5.27 19.54
N ASP A 102 2.95 -5.47 19.50
CA ASP A 102 2.30 -6.55 20.26
C ASP A 102 2.20 -7.86 19.45
N PRO A 103 2.94 -8.92 19.81
CA PRO A 103 2.88 -10.22 19.11
C PRO A 103 1.46 -10.80 19.11
N HIS A 104 0.65 -10.53 20.14
CA HIS A 104 -0.71 -11.05 20.24
C HIS A 104 -1.65 -10.43 19.20
N HIS A 105 -1.55 -9.12 18.95
CA HIS A 105 -2.33 -8.46 17.89
C HIS A 105 -1.92 -8.95 16.51
N MET A 106 -0.63 -9.23 16.28
CA MET A 106 -0.16 -9.75 15.00
C MET A 106 -0.60 -11.20 14.78
N MET A 107 -0.54 -12.06 15.80
CA MET A 107 -1.08 -13.42 15.73
C MET A 107 -2.60 -13.44 15.47
N ALA A 108 -3.37 -12.57 16.15
CA ALA A 108 -4.80 -12.40 15.89
C ALA A 108 -5.08 -11.85 14.47
N ALA A 109 -4.24 -10.96 13.95
CA ALA A 109 -4.36 -10.46 12.59
C ALA A 109 -4.02 -11.54 11.54
N MET A 110 -3.05 -12.42 11.81
CA MET A 110 -2.73 -13.57 10.95
C MET A 110 -3.86 -14.62 10.90
N GLN A 111 -4.73 -14.65 11.92
CA GLN A 111 -5.94 -15.48 11.95
C GLN A 111 -7.07 -14.93 11.06
N ARG A 112 -6.92 -13.74 10.43
CA ARG A 112 -7.87 -13.27 9.43
C ARG A 112 -7.96 -14.28 8.29
N LYS A 113 -9.15 -14.86 8.13
CA LYS A 113 -9.42 -15.90 7.13
C LYS A 113 -9.57 -15.35 5.72
N ASP A 114 -9.94 -14.07 5.57
CA ASP A 114 -10.24 -13.43 4.29
C ASP A 114 -9.12 -12.47 3.86
N THR A 115 -7.98 -13.03 3.46
CA THR A 115 -6.88 -12.26 2.85
C THR A 115 -6.72 -12.63 1.38
N LEU A 116 -6.33 -11.66 0.55
CA LEU A 116 -6.00 -11.90 -0.85
C LEU A 116 -4.90 -12.95 -0.98
N THR A 117 -3.92 -12.92 -0.07
CA THR A 117 -2.83 -13.90 -0.03
C THR A 117 -3.36 -15.34 0.08
N ARG A 118 -4.35 -15.59 0.96
CA ARG A 118 -4.96 -16.92 1.11
C ARG A 118 -5.72 -17.34 -0.16
N LYS A 119 -6.42 -16.41 -0.80
CA LYS A 119 -7.12 -16.65 -2.08
C LYS A 119 -6.14 -17.00 -3.20
N ILE A 120 -5.01 -16.31 -3.26
CA ILE A 120 -3.92 -16.58 -4.21
C ILE A 120 -3.33 -17.97 -3.95
N ILE A 121 -3.05 -18.32 -2.70
CA ILE A 121 -2.54 -19.66 -2.34
C ILE A 121 -3.51 -20.76 -2.77
N LEU A 122 -4.82 -20.57 -2.51
CA LEU A 122 -5.86 -21.50 -2.94
C LEU A 122 -5.90 -21.62 -4.48
N LEU A 123 -5.81 -20.51 -5.19
CA LEU A 123 -5.78 -20.50 -6.66
C LEU A 123 -4.57 -21.27 -7.18
N CYS A 124 -3.37 -21.06 -6.64
CA CYS A 124 -2.17 -21.81 -7.02
C CYS A 124 -2.33 -23.31 -6.77
N ALA A 125 -2.92 -23.70 -5.63
CA ALA A 125 -3.17 -25.11 -5.32
C ALA A 125 -4.17 -25.74 -6.31
N ILE A 126 -5.22 -25.01 -6.70
CA ILE A 126 -6.19 -25.45 -7.71
C ILE A 126 -5.52 -25.59 -9.08
N VAL A 127 -4.75 -24.59 -9.50
CA VAL A 127 -4.02 -24.61 -10.78
C VAL A 127 -3.02 -25.76 -10.82
N PHE A 128 -2.31 -26.02 -9.72
CA PHE A 128 -1.38 -27.14 -9.59
C PHE A 128 -2.11 -28.48 -9.71
N GLY A 129 -3.18 -28.68 -8.94
CA GLY A 129 -3.99 -29.90 -9.02
C GLY A 129 -4.59 -30.13 -10.41
N ALA A 130 -5.12 -29.08 -11.04
CA ALA A 130 -5.62 -29.15 -12.40
C ALA A 130 -4.50 -29.48 -13.41
N SER A 131 -3.31 -28.91 -13.24
CA SER A 131 -2.17 -29.21 -14.10
C SER A 131 -1.75 -30.68 -14.00
N LEU A 132 -1.83 -31.29 -12.82
CA LEU A 132 -1.58 -32.73 -12.64
C LEU A 132 -2.65 -33.61 -13.28
N VAL A 133 -3.94 -33.23 -13.17
CA VAL A 133 -5.06 -33.99 -13.74
C VAL A 133 -5.05 -33.96 -15.27
N PHE A 134 -4.70 -32.81 -15.86
CA PHE A 134 -4.69 -32.61 -17.31
C PHE A 134 -3.31 -32.80 -17.95
N GLN A 135 -2.38 -33.44 -17.25
CA GLN A 135 -1.09 -33.81 -17.82
C GLN A 135 -1.28 -34.96 -18.82
N SER A 136 -0.77 -34.79 -20.05
CA SER A 136 -0.89 -35.84 -21.05
C SER A 136 -0.17 -37.12 -20.63
N GLN A 137 -0.81 -38.27 -20.88
CA GLN A 137 -0.28 -39.61 -20.56
C GLN A 137 0.48 -40.24 -21.73
N ASP A 138 0.41 -39.65 -22.93
CA ASP A 138 1.02 -40.17 -24.15
C ASP A 138 2.51 -39.77 -24.31
N GLY A 139 3.08 -39.10 -23.31
CA GLY A 139 4.45 -38.59 -23.33
C GLY A 139 4.62 -37.27 -24.08
N SER A 140 3.56 -36.69 -24.65
CA SER A 140 3.60 -35.31 -25.12
C SER A 140 3.68 -34.34 -23.93
N GLN A 141 4.36 -33.20 -24.14
CA GLN A 141 4.43 -32.12 -23.13
C GLN A 141 3.13 -31.28 -23.12
N GLU A 142 2.05 -31.76 -23.73
CA GLU A 142 0.81 -31.02 -23.83
C GLU A 142 0.06 -31.02 -22.50
N ASN A 143 -0.33 -29.82 -22.08
CA ASN A 143 -1.14 -29.61 -20.89
C ASN A 143 -2.03 -28.39 -21.12
N PHE A 144 -3.34 -28.61 -21.23
CA PHE A 144 -4.29 -27.54 -21.55
C PHE A 144 -4.23 -26.37 -20.56
N VAL A 145 -4.11 -26.66 -19.26
CA VAL A 145 -4.07 -25.63 -18.20
C VAL A 145 -2.80 -24.79 -18.36
N ARG A 146 -1.66 -25.43 -18.58
CA ARG A 146 -0.37 -24.75 -18.73
C ARG A 146 -0.32 -23.97 -20.03
N ASN A 147 -0.74 -24.57 -21.15
CA ASN A 147 -0.82 -23.92 -22.45
C ASN A 147 -1.71 -22.67 -22.42
N ALA A 148 -2.74 -22.61 -21.58
CA ALA A 148 -3.58 -21.43 -21.44
C ALA A 148 -2.96 -20.31 -20.57
N LEU A 149 -2.11 -20.67 -19.60
CA LEU A 149 -1.63 -19.78 -18.53
C LEU A 149 -0.16 -19.36 -18.68
N GLU A 150 0.69 -20.16 -19.29
CA GLU A 150 2.11 -19.86 -19.49
C GLU A 150 2.32 -18.84 -20.61
N THR A 151 3.56 -18.37 -20.83
CA THR A 151 3.84 -17.43 -21.94
C THR A 151 3.90 -18.15 -23.28
N HIS A 152 4.38 -19.39 -23.27
CA HIS A 152 4.49 -20.26 -24.44
C HIS A 152 3.35 -21.29 -24.46
N ASP A 153 2.82 -21.55 -25.64
CA ASP A 153 1.85 -22.61 -25.89
C ASP A 153 2.56 -23.74 -26.63
N ALA A 154 2.77 -24.87 -25.95
CA ALA A 154 3.49 -26.02 -26.49
C ALA A 154 2.77 -26.69 -27.69
N SER A 155 1.46 -26.44 -27.84
CA SER A 155 0.68 -26.93 -28.98
C SER A 155 0.82 -26.05 -30.24
N SER A 156 1.35 -24.83 -30.07
CA SER A 156 1.46 -23.86 -31.16
C SER A 156 2.74 -24.08 -31.97
N LYS A 157 2.60 -24.13 -33.30
CA LYS A 157 3.75 -24.21 -34.21
C LYS A 157 4.40 -22.82 -34.33
N ILE A 158 5.70 -22.74 -34.06
CA ILE A 158 6.49 -21.53 -34.29
C ILE A 158 6.83 -21.46 -35.79
N PRO A 159 6.49 -20.36 -36.50
CA PRO A 159 6.83 -20.22 -37.91
C PRO A 159 8.34 -20.28 -38.16
N ILE A 160 8.73 -20.87 -39.29
CA ILE A 160 10.14 -20.94 -39.69
C ILE A 160 10.67 -19.52 -39.94
N GLY A 161 11.82 -19.18 -39.34
CA GLY A 161 12.45 -17.86 -39.46
C GLY A 161 12.05 -16.85 -38.37
N THR A 162 11.19 -17.24 -37.43
CA THR A 162 10.84 -16.42 -36.26
C THR A 162 12.05 -16.25 -35.35
N THR A 163 12.34 -15.02 -34.93
CA THR A 163 13.40 -14.76 -33.94
C THR A 163 13.01 -15.27 -32.56
N TYR A 164 13.99 -15.50 -31.69
CA TYR A 164 13.72 -15.93 -30.31
C TYR A 164 12.73 -15.00 -29.58
N LEU A 165 12.91 -13.68 -29.72
CA LEU A 165 12.03 -12.72 -29.06
C LEU A 165 10.60 -12.77 -29.63
N GLU A 166 10.45 -12.88 -30.94
CA GLU A 166 9.13 -13.01 -31.56
C GLU A 166 8.42 -14.31 -31.12
N ALA A 167 9.16 -15.41 -30.99
CA ALA A 167 8.61 -16.67 -30.49
C ALA A 167 8.10 -16.55 -29.05
N GLN A 168 8.84 -15.85 -28.18
CA GLN A 168 8.46 -15.64 -26.78
C GLN A 168 7.23 -14.74 -26.59
N PHE A 169 6.96 -13.85 -27.55
CA PHE A 169 5.83 -12.91 -27.50
C PHE A 169 4.70 -13.26 -28.49
N GLN A 170 4.76 -14.39 -29.17
CA GLN A 170 3.81 -14.74 -30.24
C GLN A 170 2.34 -14.70 -29.75
N GLN A 171 2.04 -15.29 -28.61
CA GLN A 171 0.68 -15.41 -28.06
C GLN A 171 0.25 -14.08 -27.42
N ILE A 172 1.20 -13.36 -26.82
CA ILE A 172 0.96 -12.03 -26.23
C ILE A 172 0.60 -11.03 -27.33
N SER A 173 1.31 -11.07 -28.47
CA SER A 173 1.05 -10.21 -29.63
C SER A 173 -0.29 -10.50 -30.31
N GLN A 174 -0.83 -11.72 -30.14
CA GLN A 174 -2.19 -12.10 -30.56
C GLN A 174 -3.29 -11.63 -29.60
N GLY A 175 -2.97 -10.84 -28.57
CA GLY A 175 -3.93 -10.26 -27.63
C GLY A 175 -4.10 -11.04 -26.32
N GLN A 176 -3.33 -12.11 -26.10
CA GLN A 176 -3.39 -12.91 -24.87
C GLN A 176 -2.59 -12.27 -23.72
N ILE A 177 -2.91 -11.02 -23.40
CA ILE A 177 -2.14 -10.17 -22.47
C ILE A 177 -2.09 -10.70 -21.03
N TRP A 178 -3.02 -11.56 -20.64
CA TRP A 178 -3.02 -12.20 -19.31
C TRP A 178 -1.80 -13.07 -19.08
N ARG A 179 -1.15 -13.57 -20.14
CA ARG A 179 0.11 -14.34 -20.08
C ARG A 179 1.28 -13.57 -19.46
N LEU A 180 1.15 -12.25 -19.30
CA LEU A 180 2.12 -11.44 -18.55
C LEU A 180 2.00 -11.58 -17.02
N ILE A 181 0.95 -12.22 -16.51
CA ILE A 181 0.74 -12.42 -15.06
C ILE A 181 0.33 -13.84 -14.69
N THR A 182 -0.40 -14.56 -15.54
CA THR A 182 -0.88 -15.91 -15.24
C THR A 182 0.21 -16.97 -14.97
N PRO A 183 1.43 -16.91 -15.56
CA PRO A 183 2.49 -17.87 -15.24
C PRO A 183 2.89 -17.90 -13.76
N VAL A 184 2.66 -16.82 -13.01
CA VAL A 184 2.89 -16.74 -11.56
C VAL A 184 2.08 -17.78 -10.77
N PHE A 185 0.93 -18.23 -11.28
CA PHE A 185 0.07 -19.20 -10.61
C PHE A 185 0.42 -20.66 -10.97
N VAL A 186 1.15 -20.88 -12.06
CA VAL A 186 1.54 -22.21 -12.53
C VAL A 186 2.77 -22.68 -11.75
N HIS A 187 2.75 -23.91 -11.24
CA HIS A 187 3.87 -24.46 -10.49
C HIS A 187 4.19 -25.87 -10.97
N GLY A 188 5.48 -26.14 -11.15
CA GLY A 188 5.99 -27.45 -11.56
C GLY A 188 6.01 -27.70 -13.06
N THR A 189 6.86 -28.62 -13.50
CA THR A 189 7.03 -28.99 -14.90
C THR A 189 6.46 -30.37 -15.25
N GLY A 190 6.02 -31.13 -14.24
CA GLY A 190 5.52 -32.49 -14.40
C GLY A 190 6.60 -33.53 -14.63
N GLN A 191 7.88 -33.14 -14.56
CA GLN A 191 9.04 -34.03 -14.78
C GLN A 191 9.49 -34.71 -13.49
N GLU A 192 9.53 -33.97 -12.38
CA GLU A 192 10.03 -34.44 -11.09
C GLU A 192 9.08 -34.01 -9.97
N PHE A 193 8.19 -34.92 -9.57
CA PHE A 193 7.11 -34.63 -8.62
C PHE A 193 7.63 -34.01 -7.31
N LEU A 194 8.74 -34.52 -6.76
CA LEU A 194 9.30 -34.01 -5.50
C LEU A 194 9.79 -32.56 -5.66
N PHE A 195 10.45 -32.24 -6.77
CA PHE A 195 10.91 -30.89 -7.03
C PHE A 195 9.73 -29.93 -7.23
N ASP A 196 8.74 -30.34 -8.01
CA ASP A 196 7.53 -29.56 -8.28
C ASP A 196 6.73 -29.28 -7.00
N PHE A 197 6.58 -30.31 -6.16
CA PHE A 197 5.93 -30.20 -4.86
C PHE A 197 6.68 -29.27 -3.90
N LEU A 198 8.01 -29.43 -3.77
CA LEU A 198 8.81 -28.55 -2.93
C LEU A 198 8.76 -27.11 -3.43
N HIS A 199 8.78 -26.90 -4.75
CA HIS A 199 8.71 -25.57 -5.35
C HIS A 199 7.39 -24.87 -5.00
N ILE A 200 6.23 -25.51 -5.18
CA ILE A 200 4.95 -24.92 -4.77
C ILE A 200 4.88 -24.75 -3.25
N PHE A 201 5.32 -25.75 -2.48
CA PHE A 201 5.28 -25.69 -1.02
C PHE A 201 6.04 -24.47 -0.48
N PHE A 202 7.28 -24.26 -0.90
CA PHE A 202 8.09 -23.13 -0.43
C PHE A 202 7.52 -21.78 -0.88
N ASN A 203 7.04 -21.67 -2.12
CA ASN A 203 6.38 -20.43 -2.57
C ASN A 203 5.15 -20.12 -1.72
N MET A 204 4.30 -21.12 -1.48
CA MET A 204 3.08 -20.93 -0.68
C MET A 204 3.40 -20.67 0.79
N TYR A 205 4.43 -21.33 1.35
CA TYR A 205 4.92 -21.09 2.70
C TYR A 205 5.38 -19.64 2.88
N TRP A 206 6.22 -19.13 1.97
CA TRP A 206 6.70 -17.75 2.04
C TRP A 206 5.59 -16.73 1.81
N MET A 207 4.68 -16.98 0.87
CA MET A 207 3.52 -16.13 0.67
C MET A 207 2.61 -16.12 1.90
N TYR A 208 2.37 -17.29 2.52
CA TYR A 208 1.55 -17.37 3.72
C TYR A 208 2.13 -16.52 4.86
N TRP A 209 3.43 -16.65 5.15
CA TRP A 209 4.05 -15.93 6.25
C TRP A 209 4.34 -14.46 5.93
N LEU A 210 5.03 -14.20 4.82
CA LEU A 210 5.49 -12.86 4.46
C LEU A 210 4.40 -12.09 3.71
N GLY A 211 3.77 -12.71 2.71
CA GLY A 211 2.71 -12.07 1.92
C GLY A 211 1.54 -11.61 2.79
N THR A 212 0.99 -12.51 3.62
CA THR A 212 -0.11 -12.17 4.54
C THR A 212 0.29 -11.05 5.50
N ARG A 213 1.53 -11.08 6.02
CA ARG A 213 2.03 -10.04 6.91
C ARG A 213 2.10 -8.69 6.22
N LEU A 214 2.63 -8.64 4.99
CA LEU A 214 2.68 -7.41 4.21
C LEU A 214 1.28 -6.89 3.84
N GLU A 215 0.35 -7.78 3.49
CA GLU A 215 -1.04 -7.42 3.19
C GLU A 215 -1.73 -6.77 4.40
N ILE A 216 -1.59 -7.36 5.59
CA ILE A 216 -2.14 -6.83 6.83
C ILE A 216 -1.48 -5.49 7.19
N GLN A 217 -0.15 -5.40 7.03
CA GLN A 217 0.62 -4.25 7.51
C GLN A 217 0.55 -3.03 6.59
N PHE A 218 0.50 -3.23 5.27
CA PHE A 218 0.51 -2.14 4.28
C PHE A 218 -0.83 -1.99 3.55
N GLY A 219 -1.79 -2.85 3.85
CA GLY A 219 -3.13 -2.85 3.26
C GLY A 219 -3.17 -3.48 1.87
N LEU A 220 -4.39 -3.86 1.47
CA LEU A 220 -4.67 -4.57 0.21
C LEU A 220 -4.16 -3.83 -1.03
N LYS A 221 -4.34 -2.50 -1.11
CA LYS A 221 -3.94 -1.72 -2.29
C LYS A 221 -2.43 -1.77 -2.54
N THR A 222 -1.64 -1.55 -1.50
CA THR A 222 -0.17 -1.59 -1.58
C THR A 222 0.31 -2.99 -1.93
N TYR A 223 -0.29 -4.00 -1.29
CA TYR A 223 0.07 -5.40 -1.50
C TYR A 223 -0.30 -5.87 -2.92
N LEU A 224 -1.48 -5.54 -3.42
CA LEU A 224 -1.90 -5.85 -4.79
C LEU A 224 -1.01 -5.17 -5.83
N GLY A 225 -0.65 -3.91 -5.61
CA GLY A 225 0.30 -3.21 -6.49
C GLY A 225 1.66 -3.89 -6.52
N LEU A 226 2.18 -4.28 -5.35
CA LEU A 226 3.42 -5.05 -5.24
C LEU A 226 3.32 -6.40 -5.97
N PHE A 227 2.23 -7.13 -5.76
CA PHE A 227 1.99 -8.43 -6.40
C PHE A 227 1.99 -8.32 -7.93
N LEU A 228 1.24 -7.36 -8.49
CA LEU A 228 1.14 -7.18 -9.93
C LEU A 228 2.47 -6.73 -10.54
N ILE A 229 3.14 -5.75 -9.93
CA ILE A 229 4.43 -5.25 -10.43
C ILE A 229 5.49 -6.35 -10.38
N ALA A 230 5.62 -7.04 -9.25
CA ALA A 230 6.60 -8.12 -9.11
C ALA A 230 6.28 -9.30 -10.03
N GLY A 231 5.00 -9.66 -10.17
CA GLY A 231 4.56 -10.74 -11.05
C GLY A 231 4.88 -10.44 -12.51
N VAL A 232 4.44 -9.30 -13.02
CA VAL A 232 4.71 -8.89 -14.40
C VAL A 232 6.22 -8.75 -14.65
N ALA A 233 6.95 -8.10 -13.75
CA ALA A 233 8.40 -7.94 -13.91
C ALA A 233 9.13 -9.29 -13.92
N SER A 234 8.71 -10.23 -13.07
CA SER A 234 9.33 -11.56 -12.98
C SER A 234 9.14 -12.41 -14.24
N ILE A 235 8.11 -12.15 -15.04
CA ILE A 235 7.86 -12.80 -16.32
C ILE A 235 8.54 -12.02 -17.45
N LEU A 236 8.35 -10.70 -17.47
CA LEU A 236 8.81 -9.84 -18.56
C LEU A 236 10.34 -9.79 -18.66
N VAL A 237 11.06 -9.74 -17.53
CA VAL A 237 12.52 -9.65 -17.55
C VAL A 237 13.15 -10.90 -18.19
N PRO A 238 12.81 -12.15 -17.81
CA PRO A 238 13.29 -13.34 -18.50
C PRO A 238 12.88 -13.42 -19.98
N LEU A 239 11.66 -13.00 -20.35
CA LEU A 239 11.24 -13.01 -21.76
C LEU A 239 12.08 -12.08 -22.66
N LEU A 240 12.51 -10.94 -22.12
CA LEU A 240 13.36 -9.98 -22.83
C LEU A 240 14.85 -10.33 -22.78
N THR A 241 15.24 -11.31 -21.96
CA THR A 241 16.65 -11.67 -21.76
C THR A 241 17.12 -12.64 -22.85
N PRO A 242 18.35 -12.52 -23.37
CA PRO A 242 18.87 -13.46 -24.37
C PRO A 242 18.98 -14.89 -23.84
N GLU A 243 18.78 -15.89 -24.70
CA GLU A 243 18.98 -17.32 -24.36
C GLU A 243 20.42 -17.65 -23.95
N THR A 244 21.39 -16.87 -24.42
CA THR A 244 22.82 -17.04 -24.12
C THR A 244 23.18 -16.67 -22.67
N GLY A 245 22.26 -16.06 -21.93
CA GLY A 245 22.55 -15.49 -20.62
C GLY A 245 22.76 -13.98 -20.65
N LEU A 246 22.77 -13.38 -19.47
CA LEU A 246 22.94 -11.95 -19.25
C LEU A 246 24.28 -11.68 -18.56
N LEU A 247 25.03 -10.67 -19.03
CA LEU A 247 26.33 -10.29 -18.46
C LEU A 247 27.36 -11.44 -18.39
N GLY A 248 27.29 -12.39 -19.33
CA GLY A 248 28.16 -13.58 -19.35
C GLY A 248 27.78 -14.66 -18.34
N ILE A 249 26.67 -14.50 -17.60
CA ILE A 249 26.16 -15.49 -16.64
C ILE A 249 25.08 -16.33 -17.32
N ARG A 250 25.39 -17.59 -17.61
CA ARG A 250 24.49 -18.52 -18.31
C ARG A 250 23.20 -18.80 -17.53
N GLY A 251 23.27 -18.88 -16.20
CA GLY A 251 22.10 -19.09 -15.36
C GLY A 251 21.10 -17.93 -15.34
N LEU A 252 21.46 -16.78 -15.92
CA LEU A 252 20.55 -15.66 -16.20
C LEU A 252 20.07 -15.67 -17.66
N ARG A 253 19.93 -16.84 -18.28
CA ARG A 253 19.33 -16.96 -19.60
C ARG A 253 17.86 -16.56 -19.58
N GLY A 254 17.42 -15.97 -20.67
CA GLY A 254 15.99 -15.78 -20.89
C GLY A 254 15.27 -17.10 -21.12
N GLY A 255 13.96 -17.04 -20.95
CA GLY A 255 13.11 -18.20 -21.14
C GLY A 255 11.69 -17.95 -20.62
N SER A 256 10.79 -18.89 -20.96
CA SER A 256 9.52 -19.00 -20.25
C SER A 256 9.81 -19.36 -18.79
N VAL A 257 9.16 -18.65 -17.87
CA VAL A 257 9.29 -18.89 -16.43
C VAL A 257 7.91 -19.09 -15.83
N VAL A 258 7.84 -19.97 -14.84
CA VAL A 258 6.62 -20.29 -14.11
C VAL A 258 6.84 -20.21 -12.61
N GLY A 259 5.77 -19.93 -11.89
CA GLY A 259 5.76 -19.92 -10.44
C GLY A 259 5.86 -18.53 -9.83
N MET A 260 5.55 -18.49 -8.54
CA MET A 260 5.42 -17.24 -7.79
C MET A 260 6.73 -16.75 -7.17
N SER A 261 7.85 -17.43 -7.42
CA SER A 261 9.15 -17.13 -6.81
C SER A 261 9.55 -15.67 -7.00
N GLY A 262 9.37 -15.10 -8.20
CA GLY A 262 9.64 -13.69 -8.47
C GLY A 262 8.80 -12.73 -7.60
N VAL A 263 7.52 -13.06 -7.36
CA VAL A 263 6.66 -12.32 -6.44
C VAL A 263 7.15 -12.47 -5.00
N VAL A 264 7.57 -13.66 -4.58
CA VAL A 264 8.14 -13.92 -3.25
C VAL A 264 9.39 -13.05 -3.03
N TYR A 265 10.29 -12.98 -4.01
CA TYR A 265 11.46 -12.09 -3.95
C TYR A 265 11.06 -10.61 -3.92
N GLY A 266 10.00 -10.22 -4.65
CA GLY A 266 9.42 -8.88 -4.56
C GLY A 266 8.89 -8.55 -3.15
N VAL A 267 8.21 -9.50 -2.52
CA VAL A 267 7.71 -9.41 -1.13
C VAL A 267 8.85 -9.27 -0.13
N ILE A 268 9.88 -10.12 -0.25
CA ILE A 268 11.08 -10.07 0.60
C ILE A 268 11.81 -8.73 0.42
N GLY A 269 12.08 -8.33 -0.82
CA GLY A 269 12.78 -7.10 -1.15
C GLY A 269 12.03 -5.86 -0.66
N PHE A 270 10.73 -5.77 -0.92
CA PHE A 270 9.89 -4.69 -0.42
C PHE A 270 9.88 -4.65 1.12
N GLY A 271 9.70 -5.81 1.77
CA GLY A 271 9.71 -5.92 3.22
C GLY A 271 11.03 -5.44 3.83
N TRP A 272 12.16 -5.85 3.25
CA TRP A 272 13.50 -5.45 3.68
C TRP A 272 13.73 -3.94 3.51
N CYS A 273 13.39 -3.38 2.34
CA CYS A 273 13.48 -1.94 2.10
C CYS A 273 12.61 -1.15 3.10
N LYS A 274 11.36 -1.59 3.35
CA LYS A 274 10.46 -0.88 4.28
C LYS A 274 10.95 -0.90 5.71
N MET A 275 11.45 -2.03 6.22
CA MET A 275 11.97 -2.08 7.59
C MET A 275 13.23 -1.21 7.77
N LYS A 276 14.04 -1.04 6.72
CA LYS A 276 15.21 -0.15 6.74
C LYS A 276 14.82 1.33 6.67
N MET A 277 13.88 1.69 5.79
CA MET A 277 13.45 3.08 5.61
C MET A 277 12.58 3.59 6.76
N LYS A 278 11.82 2.71 7.41
CA LYS A 278 10.92 3.06 8.51
C LYS A 278 11.11 2.10 9.68
N PRO A 279 12.03 2.42 10.63
CA PRO A 279 12.29 1.58 11.80
C PRO A 279 11.03 1.29 12.65
N SER A 280 10.00 2.14 12.58
CA SER A 280 8.72 1.95 13.26
C SER A 280 7.91 0.74 12.77
N VAL A 281 8.23 0.19 11.59
CA VAL A 281 7.58 -0.99 10.99
C VAL A 281 8.02 -2.29 11.70
N GLY A 282 9.12 -2.24 12.46
CA GLY A 282 9.69 -3.41 13.12
C GLY A 282 10.42 -4.33 12.16
N MET A 283 10.81 -5.52 12.64
CA MET A 283 11.53 -6.52 11.85
C MET A 283 10.55 -7.31 10.98
N LEU A 284 10.47 -6.96 9.69
CA LEU A 284 9.65 -7.67 8.69
C LEU A 284 10.31 -8.95 8.20
N ILE A 285 11.56 -8.81 7.74
CA ILE A 285 12.36 -9.88 7.17
C ILE A 285 13.49 -10.16 8.15
N THR A 286 13.59 -11.39 8.62
CA THR A 286 14.67 -11.78 9.53
C THR A 286 15.97 -11.99 8.73
N PRO A 287 17.15 -11.84 9.36
CA PRO A 287 18.43 -12.10 8.70
C PRO A 287 18.51 -13.49 8.07
N PHE A 288 17.94 -14.50 8.76
CA PHE A 288 17.87 -15.86 8.25
C PHE A 288 17.07 -15.96 6.95
N VAL A 289 15.86 -15.37 6.89
CA VAL A 289 15.03 -15.39 5.68
C VAL A 289 15.74 -14.72 4.52
N LEU A 290 16.38 -13.57 4.77
CA LEU A 290 17.13 -12.86 3.75
C LEU A 290 18.32 -13.70 3.24
N MET A 291 19.13 -14.24 4.15
CA MET A 291 20.29 -15.07 3.81
C MET A 291 19.86 -16.34 3.05
N PHE A 292 18.82 -17.02 3.50
CA PHE A 292 18.24 -18.18 2.83
C PHE A 292 17.77 -17.81 1.41
N SER A 293 17.04 -16.70 1.26
CA SER A 293 16.53 -16.27 -0.05
C SER A 293 17.66 -15.91 -1.03
N ILE A 294 18.72 -15.26 -0.57
CA ILE A 294 19.88 -14.94 -1.40
C ILE A 294 20.63 -16.23 -1.75
N GLY A 295 20.85 -17.13 -0.79
CA GLY A 295 21.49 -18.42 -1.03
C GLY A 295 20.73 -19.27 -2.06
N TRP A 296 19.40 -19.32 -1.94
CA TRP A 296 18.52 -20.02 -2.89
C TRP A 296 18.59 -19.42 -4.30
N MET A 297 18.63 -18.08 -4.41
CA MET A 297 18.77 -17.39 -5.69
C MET A 297 20.11 -17.71 -6.36
N LEU A 298 21.21 -17.60 -5.60
CA LEU A 298 22.55 -17.90 -6.10
C LEU A 298 22.69 -19.37 -6.51
N PHE A 299 22.11 -20.28 -5.72
CA PHE A 299 22.05 -21.69 -6.08
C PHE A 299 21.33 -21.88 -7.42
N GLY A 300 20.17 -21.25 -7.62
CA GLY A 300 19.45 -21.30 -8.91
C GLY A 300 20.26 -20.75 -10.08
N ILE A 301 21.00 -19.65 -9.89
CA ILE A 301 21.85 -19.07 -10.93
C ILE A 301 23.05 -19.97 -11.27
N VAL A 302 23.63 -20.67 -10.28
CA VAL A 302 24.82 -21.52 -10.48
C VAL A 302 24.46 -22.92 -11.01
N SER A 303 23.25 -23.41 -10.68
CA SER A 303 22.78 -24.75 -11.08
C SER A 303 22.07 -24.80 -12.44
N ALA A 304 21.82 -23.64 -13.06
CA ALA A 304 21.16 -23.49 -14.37
C ALA A 304 22.14 -23.46 -15.55
#